data_AF-A0A7X6PYC4-F1
#
_entry.id   AF-A0A7X6PYC4-F1
#
_cell.length_a   1.000
_cell.length_b   1.000
_cell.length_c   1.000
_cell.angle_alpha   90.00
_cell.angle_beta   90.00
_cell.angle_gamma   90.00
#
_symmetry.space_group_name_H-M   'P 1'
#
loop_
_entity.id
_entity.type
_entity.pdbx_description
1 polymer ?
#
loop_
_entity_poly.entity_id
_entity_poly.type
_entity_poly.pdbx_seq_one_letter_code
_entity_poly.pdbx_strand_id
1 'polypeptide(L)'
;MKIFYIKQSLFESNYRCEMVRKRLLKHIIQEKPQVLIISGCKDKDSETYVSFLETINEMNIVVLDNNGKYKVNDITIFLNDTHLLVNSKLITPMEGCVSVLNGDPFALSYIVLDIFADESFANYHGDLDELQWLELQKLLSK
;
A
#
# COMPACT_ATOMS: atom_id res chain seq x y z
N MET A 1 3.43 14.65 9.05
CA MET A 1 3.10 14.53 7.62
C MET A 1 2.90 13.06 7.29
N LYS A 2 1.79 12.66 6.67
CA LYS A 2 1.52 11.25 6.37
C LYS A 2 1.84 10.96 4.89
N ILE A 3 2.72 9.99 4.65
CA ILE A 3 3.12 9.55 3.32
C ILE A 3 2.73 8.09 3.17
N PHE A 4 2.04 7.76 2.08
CA PHE A 4 1.83 6.38 1.67
C PHE A 4 2.81 6.03 0.55
N TYR A 5 3.44 4.87 0.65
CA TYR A 5 4.40 4.40 -0.33
C TYR A 5 4.05 2.98 -0.79
N ILE A 6 3.86 2.84 -2.10
CA ILE A 6 3.41 1.61 -2.77
C ILE A 6 4.30 1.29 -3.99
N LYS A 7 4.24 0.04 -4.45
CA LYS A 7 4.87 -0.43 -5.70
C LYS A 7 3.89 -0.43 -6.86
N GLN A 8 4.42 -0.27 -8.08
CA GLN A 8 3.67 -0.36 -9.34
C GLN A 8 2.99 -1.72 -9.55
N SER A 9 3.47 -2.81 -8.94
CA SER A 9 2.84 -4.14 -9.06
C SER A 9 1.38 -4.16 -8.60
N LEU A 10 0.97 -3.19 -7.78
CA LEU A 10 -0.42 -2.95 -7.40
C LEU A 10 -1.33 -2.66 -8.61
N PHE A 11 -0.79 -2.23 -9.74
CA PHE A 11 -1.53 -1.87 -10.95
C PHE A 11 -1.58 -2.98 -12.00
N GLU A 12 -1.03 -4.15 -11.69
CA GLU A 12 -1.17 -5.33 -12.54
C GLU A 12 -2.65 -5.73 -12.69
N SER A 13 -2.98 -6.30 -13.85
CA SER A 13 -4.33 -6.73 -14.25
C SER A 13 -4.70 -8.09 -13.65
N ASN A 14 -4.67 -8.17 -12.32
CA ASN A 14 -5.13 -9.33 -11.55
C ASN A 14 -6.26 -8.92 -10.59
N TYR A 15 -7.25 -9.80 -10.41
CA TYR A 15 -8.33 -9.68 -9.42
C TYR A 15 -7.83 -9.29 -8.02
N ARG A 16 -6.73 -9.88 -7.54
CA ARG A 16 -6.16 -9.56 -6.21
C ARG A 16 -5.73 -8.10 -6.13
N CYS A 17 -5.00 -7.64 -7.14
CA CYS A 17 -4.56 -6.25 -7.24
C CYS A 17 -5.77 -5.30 -7.33
N GLU A 18 -6.85 -5.69 -7.99
CA GLU A 18 -8.10 -4.90 -8.01
C GLU A 18 -8.74 -4.76 -6.61
N MET A 19 -8.89 -5.86 -5.88
CA MET A 19 -9.45 -5.83 -4.52
C MET A 19 -8.58 -4.98 -3.59
N VAL A 20 -7.27 -5.12 -3.71
CA VAL A 20 -6.30 -4.38 -2.93
C VAL A 20 -6.32 -2.89 -3.27
N ARG A 21 -6.41 -2.51 -4.55
CA ARG A 21 -6.62 -1.10 -4.97
C ARG A 21 -7.89 -0.51 -4.36
N LYS A 22 -9.01 -1.25 -4.37
CA LYS A 22 -10.27 -0.80 -3.75
C LYS A 22 -10.13 -0.59 -2.24
N ARG A 23 -9.47 -1.50 -1.53
CA ARG A 23 -9.19 -1.36 -0.08
C ARG A 23 -8.26 -0.18 0.19
N LEU A 24 -7.22 -0.02 -0.63
CA LEU A 24 -6.29 1.10 -0.54
C LEU A 24 -7.00 2.43 -0.73
N LEU A 25 -7.87 2.56 -1.73
CA LEU A 25 -8.65 3.78 -1.95
C LEU A 25 -9.51 4.14 -0.74
N LYS A 26 -10.23 3.16 -0.17
CA LYS A 26 -10.99 3.38 1.08
C LYS A 26 -10.09 3.90 2.21
N HIS A 27 -8.90 3.33 2.35
CA HIS A 27 -7.95 3.73 3.38
C HIS A 27 -7.38 5.13 3.12
N ILE A 28 -7.06 5.48 1.87
CA ILE A 28 -6.64 6.83 1.47
C ILE A 28 -7.71 7.85 1.80
N ILE A 29 -8.98 7.54 1.53
CA ILE A 29 -10.12 8.43 1.84
C ILE A 29 -10.24 8.67 3.35
N GLN A 30 -10.02 7.63 4.17
CA GLN A 30 -10.09 7.70 5.64
C GLN A 30 -8.91 8.47 6.23
N GLU A 31 -7.69 8.10 5.86
CA GLU A 31 -6.47 8.61 6.48
C GLU A 31 -5.95 9.91 5.87
N LYS A 32 -6.36 10.22 4.63
CA LYS A 32 -6.00 11.42 3.85
C LYS A 32 -4.50 11.71 3.89
N PRO A 33 -3.65 10.83 3.33
CA PRO A 33 -2.21 11.08 3.27
C PRO A 33 -1.94 12.35 2.47
N GLN A 34 -0.89 13.07 2.84
CA GLN A 34 -0.49 14.30 2.12
C GLN A 34 0.31 13.98 0.86
N VAL A 35 1.01 12.84 0.87
CA VAL A 35 1.83 12.38 -0.25
C VAL A 35 1.53 10.90 -0.51
N LEU A 36 1.29 10.56 -1.77
CA LEU A 36 1.24 9.19 -2.27
C LEU A 36 2.45 8.97 -3.19
N ILE A 37 3.24 7.96 -2.88
CA ILE A 37 4.45 7.62 -3.62
C ILE A 37 4.25 6.27 -4.28
N ILE A 38 4.53 6.20 -5.58
CA ILE A 38 4.43 4.97 -6.38
C ILE A 38 5.80 4.71 -7.01
N SER A 39 6.43 3.59 -6.65
CA SER A 39 7.73 3.21 -7.20
C SER A 39 7.62 2.24 -8.37
N GLY A 40 8.54 2.37 -9.32
CA GLY A 40 8.69 1.43 -10.43
C GLY A 40 7.61 1.56 -11.51
N CYS A 41 7.01 2.75 -11.65
CA CYS A 41 6.02 3.04 -12.69
C CYS A 41 6.67 2.98 -14.08
N LYS A 42 6.66 1.80 -14.71
CA LYS A 42 7.19 1.60 -16.08
C LYS A 42 6.15 1.87 -17.17
N ASP A 43 4.88 1.60 -16.88
CA ASP A 43 3.76 1.79 -17.81
C ASP A 43 2.69 2.66 -17.15
N LYS A 44 2.78 3.97 -17.43
CA LYS A 44 1.87 4.98 -16.90
C LYS A 44 0.61 5.16 -17.74
N ASP A 45 0.58 4.54 -18.92
CA ASP A 45 -0.54 4.66 -19.87
C ASP A 45 -1.59 3.56 -19.64
N SER A 46 -1.32 2.62 -18.73
CA SER A 46 -2.32 1.62 -18.35
C SER A 46 -3.58 2.30 -17.79
N GLU A 47 -4.75 1.91 -18.31
CA GLU A 47 -6.05 2.45 -17.92
C GLU A 47 -6.30 2.34 -16.41
N THR A 48 -5.81 1.27 -15.78
CA THR A 48 -5.90 1.04 -14.34
C THR A 48 -5.09 2.07 -13.54
N TYR A 49 -3.92 2.47 -14.02
CA TYR A 49 -3.10 3.48 -13.38
C TYR A 49 -3.71 4.88 -13.54
N VAL A 50 -4.14 5.21 -14.75
CA VAL A 50 -4.76 6.51 -15.07
C VAL A 50 -6.03 6.73 -14.25
N SER A 51 -6.97 5.78 -14.26
CA SER A 51 -8.22 5.87 -13.48
C SER A 51 -7.99 5.99 -11.97
N PHE A 52 -6.98 5.29 -11.44
CA PHE A 52 -6.59 5.42 -10.05
C PHE A 52 -6.06 6.82 -9.75
N LEU A 53 -5.18 7.37 -10.58
CA LEU A 53 -4.65 8.72 -10.39
C LEU A 53 -5.70 9.81 -10.52
N GLU A 54 -6.65 9.67 -11.45
CA GLU A 54 -7.81 10.59 -11.55
C GLU A 54 -8.57 10.65 -10.22
N THR A 55 -8.85 9.50 -9.62
CA THR A 55 -9.51 9.40 -8.31
C THR A 55 -8.68 10.09 -7.21
N ILE A 56 -7.36 9.93 -7.22
CA ILE A 56 -6.47 10.54 -6.21
C ILE A 56 -6.32 12.06 -6.40
N ASN A 57 -6.31 12.54 -7.65
CA ASN A 57 -6.14 13.96 -7.97
C ASN A 57 -7.29 14.81 -7.41
N GLU A 58 -8.50 14.26 -7.31
CA GLU A 58 -9.65 14.91 -6.66
C GLU A 58 -9.46 15.12 -5.15
N MET A 59 -8.52 14.41 -4.52
CA MET A 59 -8.31 14.40 -3.07
C MET A 59 -7.23 15.39 -2.59
N ASN A 60 -6.66 16.21 -3.48
CA ASN A 60 -5.57 17.16 -3.15
C ASN A 60 -4.34 16.48 -2.50
N ILE A 61 -4.00 15.27 -2.96
CA ILE A 61 -2.86 14.49 -2.49
C ILE A 61 -1.70 14.69 -3.48
N VAL A 62 -0.50 14.95 -2.98
CA VAL A 62 0.69 15.04 -3.85
C VAL A 62 1.10 13.65 -4.29
N VAL A 63 1.11 13.39 -5.60
CA VAL A 63 1.56 12.11 -6.15
C VAL A 63 3.00 12.21 -6.64
N LEU A 64 3.86 11.32 -6.16
CA LEU A 64 5.25 11.16 -6.61
C LEU A 64 5.42 9.77 -7.24
N ASP A 65 5.54 9.73 -8.56
CA ASP A 65 5.56 8.49 -9.34
C ASP A 65 6.71 8.43 -10.36
N ASN A 66 7.60 9.42 -10.33
CA ASN A 66 8.77 9.51 -11.20
C ASN A 66 10.02 9.44 -10.34
N ASN A 67 11.08 8.82 -10.86
CA ASN A 67 12.35 8.83 -10.15
C ASN A 67 12.92 10.25 -10.08
N GLY A 68 13.52 10.58 -8.95
CA GLY A 68 14.08 11.90 -8.74
C GLY A 68 14.15 12.33 -7.29
N LYS A 69 14.59 13.57 -7.10
CA LYS A 69 14.67 14.21 -5.79
C LYS A 69 13.55 15.24 -5.66
N TYR A 70 12.73 15.07 -4.64
CA TYR A 70 11.58 15.91 -4.33
C TYR A 70 11.79 16.57 -2.98
N LYS A 71 11.36 17.83 -2.88
CA LYS A 71 11.25 18.54 -1.61
C LYS A 71 9.76 18.73 -1.32
N VAL A 72 9.27 18.02 -0.31
CA VAL A 72 7.89 18.14 0.16
C VAL A 72 7.94 18.71 1.57
N ASN A 73 7.55 19.97 1.72
CA ASN A 73 7.75 20.75 2.94
C ASN A 73 9.23 20.73 3.37
N ASP A 74 9.51 20.29 4.60
CA ASP A 74 10.86 20.18 5.18
C ASP A 74 11.53 18.82 4.94
N ILE A 75 10.88 17.93 4.19
CA ILE A 75 11.36 16.56 3.95
C ILE A 75 11.92 16.45 2.54
N THR A 76 13.13 15.92 2.44
CA THR A 76 13.75 15.55 1.16
C THR A 76 13.49 14.08 0.88
N ILE A 77 12.87 13.83 -0.27
CA ILE A 77 12.53 12.50 -0.76
C ILE A 77 13.38 12.21 -1.99
N PHE A 78 14.07 11.08 -2.02
CA PHE A 78 14.69 10.55 -3.23
C PHE A 78 13.97 9.27 -3.62
N LEU A 79 13.24 9.30 -4.72
CA LEU A 79 12.51 8.17 -5.25
C LEU A 79 13.32 7.51 -6.36
N ASN A 80 13.46 6.19 -6.24
CA ASN A 80 14.00 5.31 -7.27
C ASN A 80 13.01 4.15 -7.47
N ASP A 81 13.15 3.41 -8.58
CA ASP A 81 12.28 2.29 -8.93
C ASP A 81 12.22 1.22 -7.84
N THR A 82 13.30 1.06 -7.09
CA THR A 82 13.48 -0.03 -6.12
C THR A 82 13.35 0.42 -4.68
N HIS A 83 13.50 1.71 -4.39
CA HIS A 83 13.58 2.21 -3.03
C HIS A 83 13.28 3.70 -2.92
N LEU A 84 13.01 4.11 -1.68
CA LEU A 84 12.77 5.49 -1.29
C LEU A 84 13.82 5.89 -0.25
N LEU A 85 14.47 7.05 -0.41
CA LEU A 85 15.18 7.70 0.69
C LEU A 85 14.37 8.87 1.22
N VAL A 86 14.15 8.90 2.53
CA VAL A 86 13.50 10.04 3.21
C VAL A 86 14.51 10.62 4.20
N ASN A 87 14.98 11.85 3.96
CA ASN A 87 16.04 12.49 4.75
C ASN A 87 17.28 11.58 4.96
N SER A 88 17.71 10.90 3.88
CA SER A 88 18.84 9.95 3.86
C SER A 88 18.59 8.58 4.49
N LYS A 89 17.33 8.25 4.84
CA LYS A 89 16.96 6.92 5.35
C LYS A 89 16.33 6.06 4.28
N LEU A 90 16.86 4.85 4.10
CA LEU A 90 16.39 3.87 3.12
C LEU A 90 15.10 3.20 3.58
N ILE A 91 14.10 3.24 2.71
CA ILE A 91 12.82 2.58 2.86
C ILE A 91 12.60 1.76 1.60
N THR A 92 12.60 0.45 1.75
CA THR A 92 12.30 -0.47 0.66
C THR A 92 10.83 -0.86 0.78
N PRO A 93 10.00 -0.64 -0.26
CA PRO A 93 8.62 -1.04 -0.22
C PRO A 93 8.57 -2.57 -0.32
N MET A 94 7.84 -3.20 0.58
CA MET A 94 7.52 -4.62 0.43
C MET A 94 6.41 -4.78 -0.60
N GLU A 95 6.52 -5.79 -1.44
CA GLU A 95 5.40 -6.17 -2.31
C GLU A 95 4.20 -6.52 -1.45
N GLY A 96 3.01 -6.21 -1.93
CA GLY A 96 1.83 -6.44 -1.12
C GLY A 96 1.70 -5.54 0.09
N CYS A 97 2.45 -4.44 0.23
CA CYS A 97 2.30 -3.57 1.40
C CYS A 97 2.18 -2.11 1.00
N VAL A 98 1.47 -1.34 1.81
CA VAL A 98 1.64 0.11 1.85
C VAL A 98 2.56 0.44 3.01
N SER A 99 3.68 1.06 2.71
CA SER A 99 4.53 1.64 3.75
C SER A 99 3.95 2.99 4.14
N VAL A 100 3.64 3.18 5.41
CA VAL A 100 3.07 4.40 6.00
C VAL A 100 4.14 5.10 6.80
N LEU A 101 4.45 6.34 6.42
CA LEU A 101 5.41 7.18 7.11
C LEU A 101 4.68 8.36 7.77
N ASN A 102 4.80 8.48 9.09
CA ASN A 102 4.10 9.51 9.87
C ASN A 102 5.04 10.64 10.32
N GLY A 103 5.76 11.28 9.39
CA GLY A 103 6.55 12.50 9.64
C GLY A 103 7.81 12.31 10.50
N ASP A 104 7.80 11.33 11.40
CA ASP A 104 8.98 10.76 12.02
C ASP A 104 9.45 9.56 11.18
N PRO A 105 10.61 9.66 10.51
CA PRO A 105 11.15 8.55 9.74
C PRO A 105 11.72 7.41 10.61
N PHE A 106 11.55 7.44 11.94
CA PHE A 106 11.75 6.29 12.83
C PHE A 106 10.44 5.52 13.10
N ALA A 107 9.27 6.11 12.82
CA ALA A 107 7.97 5.47 12.94
C ALA A 107 7.48 5.00 11.57
N LEU A 108 8.11 3.95 11.05
CA LEU A 108 7.64 3.27 9.83
C LEU A 108 6.60 2.23 10.21
N SER A 109 5.38 2.39 9.71
CA SER A 109 4.31 1.40 9.85
C SER A 109 4.06 0.76 8.50
N TYR A 110 3.73 -0.52 8.47
CA TYR A 110 3.33 -1.21 7.26
C TYR A 110 1.88 -1.60 7.36
N ILE A 111 1.11 -1.28 6.33
CA ILE A 111 -0.19 -1.87 6.11
C ILE A 111 0.05 -3.01 5.14
N VAL A 112 -0.07 -4.24 5.66
CA VAL A 112 -0.04 -5.42 4.81
C VAL A 112 -1.32 -5.41 4.00
N LEU A 113 -1.17 -5.20 2.69
CA LEU A 113 -2.23 -5.42 1.74
C LEU A 113 -2.22 -6.90 1.37
N ASP A 114 -3.38 -7.50 1.30
CA ASP A 114 -3.52 -8.93 1.15
C ASP A 114 -3.22 -9.42 -0.29
N ILE A 115 -2.03 -9.09 -0.84
CA ILE A 115 -1.59 -9.51 -2.18
C ILE A 115 -1.10 -10.97 -2.13
N PHE A 116 -0.64 -11.43 -0.96
CA PHE A 116 -0.01 -12.74 -0.76
C PHE A 116 -0.75 -13.69 0.18
N ALA A 117 -2.01 -13.45 0.60
CA ALA A 117 -2.78 -14.56 1.16
C ALA A 117 -2.85 -15.67 0.11
N ASP A 118 -2.16 -16.75 0.43
CA ASP A 118 -2.19 -17.99 -0.31
C ASP A 118 -3.65 -18.40 -0.52
N GLU A 119 -3.98 -18.89 -1.72
CA GLU A 119 -5.35 -19.32 -2.02
C GLU A 119 -5.79 -20.50 -1.14
N SER A 120 -4.84 -21.15 -0.45
CA SER A 120 -5.10 -22.10 0.62
C SER A 120 -5.79 -21.48 1.86
N PHE A 121 -5.75 -20.15 2.02
CA PHE A 121 -6.43 -19.40 3.08
C PHE A 121 -7.69 -18.66 2.61
N ALA A 122 -8.07 -18.72 1.32
CA ALA A 122 -9.29 -18.11 0.81
C ALA A 122 -10.59 -18.70 1.41
N ASN A 123 -10.49 -19.84 2.11
CA ASN A 123 -11.59 -20.40 2.90
C ASN A 123 -11.77 -19.75 4.28
N TYR A 124 -10.92 -18.81 4.69
CA TYR A 124 -11.02 -18.10 5.98
C TYR A 124 -11.79 -16.77 5.89
N HIS A 125 -12.81 -16.74 5.03
CA HIS A 125 -13.79 -15.64 4.92
C HIS A 125 -15.25 -16.11 5.06
N GLY A 126 -15.48 -17.37 5.47
CA GLY A 126 -16.74 -17.73 6.10
C GLY A 126 -16.71 -17.32 7.56
N ASP A 127 -17.82 -16.77 8.08
CA ASP A 127 -18.03 -16.74 9.53
C ASP A 127 -17.73 -18.14 10.07
N LEU A 128 -16.86 -18.24 11.09
CA LEU A 128 -16.58 -19.53 11.72
C LEU A 128 -17.89 -20.09 12.24
N ASP A 129 -18.31 -21.23 11.70
CA ASP A 129 -19.45 -21.93 12.26
C ASP A 129 -19.11 -22.43 13.67
N GLU A 130 -20.14 -22.76 14.44
CA GLU A 130 -20.02 -23.14 15.85
C GLU A 130 -19.10 -24.36 16.04
N LEU A 131 -18.99 -25.22 15.02
CA LEU A 131 -18.15 -26.41 14.99
C LEU A 131 -16.67 -26.06 14.82
N GLN A 132 -16.36 -25.17 13.89
CA GLN A 132 -14.99 -24.68 13.65
C GLN A 132 -14.45 -23.92 14.86
N TRP A 133 -15.32 -23.18 15.57
CA TRP A 133 -14.94 -22.49 16.81
C TRP A 133 -14.53 -23.46 17.92
N LEU A 134 -15.27 -24.56 18.09
CA LEU A 134 -14.99 -25.61 19.08
C LEU A 134 -13.68 -26.37 18.79
N GLU A 135 -13.36 -26.62 17.53
CA GLU A 135 -12.07 -27.21 17.14
C GLU A 135 -10.90 -26.28 17.44
N LEU A 136 -11.05 -24.98 17.15
CA LEU A 136 -10.02 -23.98 17.42
C LEU A 136 -9.75 -23.84 18.92
N GLN A 137 -10.80 -23.85 19.75
CA GLN A 137 -10.66 -23.84 21.21
C GLN A 137 -9.90 -25.06 21.75
N LYS A 138 -10.12 -26.25 21.17
CA LYS A 138 -9.38 -27.47 21.55
C LYS A 138 -7.92 -27.43 21.13
N LEU A 139 -7.60 -26.81 20.01
CA LEU A 139 -6.22 -26.66 19.53
C LEU A 139 -5.42 -25.65 20.37
N LEU A 140 -6.05 -24.56 20.80
CA LEU A 140 -5.42 -23.50 21.59
C LEU A 140 -5.35 -23.77 23.10
N SER A 141 -5.96 -24.86 23.58
CA SER A 141 -5.95 -25.26 24.99
C SER A 141 -4.91 -26.34 25.32
N LYS A 142 -3.93 -26.57 24.44
CA LYS A 142 -2.70 -27.31 24.72
C LYS A 142 -1.55 -26.35 25.02
#